data_AF-A0A2G2MK10-F1
#
_entry.id   AF-A0A2G2MK10-F1
#
_cell.length_a   1.000
_cell.length_b   1.000
_cell.length_c   1.000
_cell.angle_alpha   90.00
_cell.angle_beta   90.00
_cell.angle_gamma   90.00
#
_symmetry.space_group_name_H-M   'P 1'
#
loop_
_entity.id
_entity.type
_entity.pdbx_description
1 polymer ?
#
loop_
_entity_poly.entity_id
_entity_poly.type
_entity_poly.pdbx_seq_one_letter_code
_entity_poly.pdbx_strand_id
1 'polypeptide(L)'
;MFKDLLTIGLGGALLAKEKVDKELSELVEKGKLNKEDAQRFIDKAKIKGEEEEKEFRSHLKKMIKETLEEMNVATKEDIQTLLKEMKK
;
A
#
# COMPACT_ATOMS: atom_id res chain seq x y z
N MET A 1 -12.55 8.36 8.22
CA MET A 1 -11.10 8.66 8.29
C MET A 1 -10.25 7.59 7.62
N PHE A 2 -10.11 6.37 8.17
CA PHE A 2 -9.27 5.32 7.55
C PHE A 2 -9.73 4.93 6.14
N LYS A 3 -11.03 4.68 5.96
CA LYS A 3 -11.63 4.36 4.65
C LYS A 3 -11.38 5.46 3.61
N ASP A 4 -11.53 6.72 4.02
CA ASP A 4 -11.35 7.88 3.14
C ASP A 4 -9.89 8.04 2.73
N LEU A 5 -8.95 7.87 3.67
CA LEU A 5 -7.52 7.90 3.38
C LEU A 5 -7.11 6.81 2.38
N LEU A 6 -7.59 5.57 2.57
CA LEU A 6 -7.33 4.48 1.63
C LEU A 6 -7.93 4.74 0.25
N THR A 7 -9.15 5.29 0.20
CA THR A 7 -9.85 5.57 -1.05
C THR A 7 -9.14 6.69 -1.83
N ILE A 8 -8.76 7.77 -1.15
CA ILE A 8 -7.98 8.88 -1.73
C ILE A 8 -6.60 8.39 -2.17
N GLY A 9 -5.93 7.57 -1.35
CA GLY A 9 -4.63 7.01 -1.68
C GLY A 9 -4.66 6.16 -2.95
N LEU A 10 -5.63 5.24 -3.05
CA LEU A 10 -5.81 4.41 -4.25
C LEU A 10 -6.17 5.24 -5.48
N GLY A 11 -7.10 6.20 -5.35
CA GLY A 11 -7.48 7.09 -6.44
C GLY A 11 -6.31 7.96 -6.92
N GLY A 12 -5.54 8.54 -5.98
CA GLY A 12 -4.36 9.33 -6.29
C GLY A 12 -3.26 8.52 -6.98
N ALA A 13 -3.02 7.27 -6.54
CA ALA A 13 -2.06 6.38 -7.17
C ALA A 13 -2.45 6.02 -8.61
N LEU A 14 -3.74 5.78 -8.87
CA LEU A 14 -4.25 5.53 -10.23
C LEU A 14 -4.03 6.74 -11.15
N LEU A 15 -4.38 7.94 -10.69
CA LEU A 15 -4.16 9.18 -11.46
C LEU A 15 -2.67 9.44 -11.73
N ALA A 16 -1.81 9.15 -10.74
CA ALA A 16 -0.37 9.27 -10.92
C ALA A 16 0.15 8.31 -11.99
N LYS A 17 -0.31 7.04 -11.97
CA LYS A 17 0.02 6.05 -13.01
C LYS A 17 -0.39 6.54 -14.40
N GLU A 18 -1.64 6.96 -14.55
CA GLU A 18 -2.16 7.47 -15.84
C GLU A 18 -1.31 8.63 -16.38
N LYS A 19 -0.90 9.55 -15.49
CA LYS A 19 -0.08 10.69 -15.88
C LYS A 19 1.34 10.29 -16.28
N VAL A 20 1.96 9.38 -15.55
CA VAL A 20 3.30 8.86 -15.88
C VAL A 20 3.28 8.11 -17.22
N ASP A 21 2.31 7.22 -17.43
CA ASP A 21 2.16 6.45 -18.67
C ASP A 21 1.99 7.39 -19.89
N LYS A 22 1.21 8.47 -19.71
CA LYS A 22 1.02 9.50 -20.74
C LYS A 22 2.31 10.24 -21.07
N GLU A 23 3.02 10.75 -20.06
CA GLU A 23 4.27 11.50 -20.27
C GLU A 23 5.36 10.64 -20.93
N LEU A 24 5.49 9.38 -20.51
CA LEU A 24 6.42 8.44 -21.14
C LEU A 24 6.05 8.18 -22.60
N SER A 25 4.76 8.02 -22.89
CA SER A 25 4.27 7.84 -24.27
C SER A 25 4.59 9.07 -25.14
N GLU A 26 4.37 10.28 -24.63
CA GLU A 26 4.70 11.52 -25.35
C GLU A 26 6.21 11.65 -25.61
N LEU A 27 7.06 11.23 -24.67
CA LEU A 27 8.52 11.23 -24.86
C LEU A 27 8.95 10.24 -25.94
N VAL A 28 8.28 9.08 -26.01
CA VAL A 28 8.49 8.09 -27.08
C VAL A 28 8.06 8.64 -28.44
N GLU A 29 6.87 9.24 -28.53
CA GLU A 29 6.38 9.85 -29.77
C GLU A 29 7.27 10.97 -30.28
N LYS A 30 7.82 11.78 -29.35
CA LYS A 30 8.77 12.86 -29.68
C LYS A 30 10.18 12.34 -30.00
N GLY A 31 10.40 11.02 -29.97
CA GLY A 31 11.71 10.39 -30.23
C GLY A 31 12.77 10.69 -29.16
N LYS A 32 12.37 11.21 -27.99
CA LYS A 32 13.27 11.55 -26.88
C LYS A 32 13.57 10.35 -25.98
N LEU A 33 12.78 9.29 -26.11
CA LEU A 33 12.90 8.05 -25.38
C LEU A 33 12.52 6.90 -26.32
N ASN A 34 13.15 5.73 -26.20
CA ASN A 34 12.69 4.55 -26.92
C ASN A 34 11.64 3.79 -26.09
N LYS A 35 10.88 2.91 -26.74
CA LYS A 35 9.83 2.12 -26.08
C LYS A 35 10.37 1.20 -24.98
N GLU A 36 11.56 0.66 -25.17
CA GLU A 36 12.18 -0.29 -24.24
C GLU A 36 12.58 0.39 -22.93
N ASP A 37 13.08 1.62 -22.98
CA ASP A 37 13.48 2.39 -21.82
C ASP A 37 12.26 2.93 -21.06
N ALA A 38 11.20 3.31 -21.78
CA ALA A 38 9.91 3.64 -21.17
C ALA A 38 9.34 2.44 -20.40
N GLN A 39 9.34 1.25 -21.02
CA GLN A 39 8.87 0.03 -20.35
C GLN A 39 9.74 -0.34 -19.14
N ARG A 40 11.08 -0.25 -19.29
CA ARG A 40 12.01 -0.47 -18.18
C ARG A 40 11.78 0.48 -17.02
N PHE A 41 11.38 1.72 -17.27
CA PHE A 41 11.05 2.68 -16.23
C PHE A 41 9.81 2.22 -15.43
N ILE A 42 8.74 1.83 -16.12
CA ILE A 42 7.52 1.31 -15.49
C ILE A 42 7.81 0.03 -14.70
N ASP A 43 8.57 -0.89 -15.27
CA ASP A 43 8.91 -2.16 -14.61
C ASP A 43 9.71 -1.91 -13.32
N LYS A 44 10.69 -1.00 -13.36
CA LYS A 44 11.45 -0.59 -12.16
C LYS A 44 10.55 0.05 -11.10
N ALA A 45 9.64 0.94 -11.52
CA ALA A 45 8.70 1.57 -10.61
C ALA A 45 7.79 0.53 -9.93
N LYS A 46 7.36 -0.49 -10.68
CA LYS A 46 6.54 -1.59 -10.16
C LYS A 46 7.30 -2.44 -9.15
N ILE A 47 8.52 -2.89 -9.48
CA ILE A 47 9.36 -3.70 -8.57
C ILE A 47 9.59 -2.95 -7.26
N LYS A 48 9.98 -1.67 -7.35
CA LYS A 48 10.17 -0.83 -6.17
C LYS A 48 8.89 -0.69 -5.34
N GLY A 49 7.75 -0.53 -6.01
CA GLY A 49 6.44 -0.48 -5.35
C GLY A 49 6.10 -1.78 -4.60
N GLU A 50 6.39 -2.94 -5.17
CA GLU A 50 6.19 -4.25 -4.53
C GLU A 50 7.07 -4.43 -3.29
N GLU A 51 8.32 -3.94 -3.33
CA GLU A 51 9.23 -3.93 -2.17
C GLU A 51 8.71 -3.03 -1.04
N GLU A 52 8.33 -1.80 -1.36
CA GLU A 52 7.79 -0.84 -0.38
C GLU A 52 6.43 -1.27 0.18
N GLU A 53 5.60 -1.97 -0.61
CA GLU A 53 4.29 -2.47 -0.17
C GLU A 53 4.42 -3.40 1.05
N LYS A 54 5.45 -4.25 1.09
CA LYS A 54 5.66 -5.19 2.19
C LYS A 54 5.94 -4.48 3.50
N GLU A 55 6.81 -3.47 3.47
CA GLU A 55 7.13 -2.65 4.64
C GLU A 55 5.91 -1.83 5.08
N PHE A 56 5.23 -1.21 4.11
CA PHE A 56 4.01 -0.45 4.35
C PHE A 56 2.92 -1.31 5.03
N ARG A 57 2.68 -2.54 4.55
CA ARG A 57 1.70 -3.46 5.16
C ARG A 57 2.06 -3.80 6.60
N SER A 58 3.35 -3.96 6.90
CA SER A 58 3.82 -4.21 8.27
C SER A 58 3.54 -3.02 9.18
N HIS A 59 3.93 -1.81 8.75
CA HIS A 59 3.67 -0.57 9.49
C HIS A 59 2.18 -0.31 9.69
N LEU A 60 1.37 -0.54 8.66
CA LEU A 60 -0.08 -0.38 8.72
C LEU A 60 -0.72 -1.32 9.76
N LYS A 61 -0.32 -2.61 9.76
CA LYS A 61 -0.79 -3.57 10.76
C LYS A 61 -0.42 -3.15 12.18
N LYS A 62 0.82 -2.68 12.37
CA LYS A 62 1.29 -2.21 13.68
C LYS A 62 0.48 -1.00 14.16
N MET A 63 0.28 -0.01 13.31
CA MET A 63 -0.52 1.18 13.63
C MET A 63 -1.96 0.83 14.00
N ILE A 64 -2.59 -0.10 13.26
CA ILE A 64 -3.94 -0.57 13.59
C ILE A 64 -3.96 -1.25 14.95
N LYS A 65 -2.97 -2.12 15.24
CA LYS A 65 -2.89 -2.82 16.52
C LYS A 65 -2.71 -1.85 17.68
N GLU A 66 -1.79 -0.89 17.56
CA GLU A 66 -1.56 0.16 18.57
C GLU A 66 -2.83 0.98 18.81
N THR A 67 -3.54 1.37 17.75
CA THR A 67 -4.81 2.11 17.87
C THR A 67 -5.86 1.29 18.63
N LEU A 68 -5.98 -0.01 18.35
CA LEU A 68 -6.93 -0.89 19.04
C LEU A 68 -6.57 -1.05 20.53
N GLU A 69 -5.29 -1.16 20.85
CA GLU A 69 -4.79 -1.20 22.23
C GLU A 69 -5.10 0.09 22.99
N GLU A 70 -4.86 1.27 22.38
CA GLU A 70 -5.21 2.58 22.95
C GLU A 70 -6.71 2.71 23.22
N MET A 71 -7.53 2.11 22.36
CA MET A 71 -8.99 2.06 22.51
C MET A 71 -9.47 0.99 23.50
N ASN A 72 -8.56 0.24 24.13
CA ASN A 72 -8.85 -0.89 25.03
C ASN A 72 -9.74 -1.97 24.36
N VAL A 73 -9.56 -2.21 23.07
CA VAL A 73 -10.30 -3.23 22.32
C VAL A 73 -9.62 -4.58 22.52
N ALA A 74 -10.33 -5.54 23.12
CA ALA A 74 -9.83 -6.90 23.31
C ALA A 74 -9.63 -7.61 21.96
N THR A 75 -8.45 -8.21 21.78
CA THR A 75 -8.14 -9.01 20.60
C THR A 75 -8.74 -10.41 20.68
N LYS A 76 -8.73 -11.13 19.57
CA LYS A 76 -9.19 -12.53 19.55
C LYS A 76 -8.32 -13.40 20.46
N GLU A 77 -7.03 -13.12 20.50
CA GLU A 77 -6.04 -13.80 21.33
C GLU A 77 -6.33 -13.56 22.83
N ASP A 78 -6.68 -12.33 23.20
CA ASP A 78 -7.07 -11.99 24.59
C ASP A 78 -8.32 -12.78 25.01
N ILE A 79 -9.34 -12.83 24.15
CA ILE A 79 -10.58 -13.58 24.40
C ILE A 79 -10.29 -15.08 24.54
N GLN A 80 -9.44 -15.65 23.67
CA GLN A 80 -9.08 -17.06 23.76
C GLN A 80 -8.30 -17.40 25.03
N THR A 81 -7.44 -16.48 25.48
CA THR A 81 -6.68 -16.63 26.74
C THR A 81 -7.64 -16.63 27.93
N LEU A 82 -8.55 -15.66 27.99
CA LEU A 82 -9.60 -15.59 29.02
C LEU A 82 -10.45 -16.88 29.06
N LEU A 83 -10.89 -17.38 27.90
CA LEU A 83 -11.70 -18.61 27.81
C LEU A 83 -10.96 -19.87 28.27
N LYS A 84 -9.63 -19.92 28.14
CA LYS A 84 -8.82 -21.03 28.65
C LYS A 84 -8.69 -20.96 30.17
N GLU A 85 -8.53 -19.78 30.72
CA GLU A 85 -8.45 -19.55 32.17
C GLU A 85 -9.76 -19.88 32.87
N MET A 86 -10.91 -19.51 32.28
CA MET A 86 -12.24 -19.84 32.83
C MET A 86 -12.61 -21.33 32.80
N LYS A 87 -11.89 -22.15 32.02
CA LYS A 87 -12.10 -23.60 31.91
C LYS A 87 -11.20 -24.42 32.84
N LYS A 88 -10.28 -23.76 33.56
CA LYS A 88 -9.51 -24.35 34.65
C LYS A 88 -10.28 -24.19 35.97
#